data_AF-A0A1Q6XMH4-F1
#
_entry.id   AF-A0A1Q6XMH4-F1
#
_cell.length_a   1.000
_cell.length_b   1.000
_cell.length_c   1.000
_cell.angle_alpha   90.00
_cell.angle_beta   90.00
_cell.angle_gamma   90.00
#
_symmetry.space_group_name_H-M   'P 1'
#
loop_
_entity.id
_entity.type
_entity.pdbx_description
1 polymer ?
#
loop_
_entity_poly.entity_id
_entity_poly.type
_entity_poly.pdbx_seq_one_letter_code
_entity_poly.pdbx_strand_id
1 'polypeptide(L)'
;MSQQELSALLEFEHVQTISQIENGERQVKAWELARISSVLHTSINELLKEDALAEPVVLWREQPENNYQKIETEFLHLSHNYHLVEKLSGIRPKSRLRPAEISGEELGYREAAELAVEVGKTMNLGRVPATSLTKVLEEDFGVKIFYREELSGSAASAVGDFGQAILMNSSESPWRRNYNFAHELFHLLTWNVMPPERLRREKELKDRFERLANSFASCLLLPAECVLSAFAERLKERKISYADLVEIAREFDVSTEALLWRLVNLRQIDAEDVRKVLADPAFRDVDRSTMPDKWWKPKDLSDRYVRLCFLCFQKGQLSRAKLAELIGVSLAELRGKVKALEQQPSEAALSIA
;
A
#
# COMPACT_ATOMS: atom_id res chain seq x y z
N MET A 1 -18.97 -5.70 -15.40
CA MET A 1 -20.36 -5.67 -15.88
C MET A 1 -20.35 -6.07 -17.34
N SER A 2 -21.27 -6.93 -17.78
CA SER A 2 -21.39 -7.34 -19.19
C SER A 2 -22.16 -6.31 -20.03
N GLN A 3 -22.02 -6.33 -21.36
CA GLN A 3 -22.81 -5.47 -22.26
C GLN A 3 -24.33 -5.71 -22.10
N GLN A 4 -24.74 -6.94 -21.80
CA GLN A 4 -26.13 -7.29 -21.52
C GLN A 4 -26.64 -6.64 -20.23
N GLU A 5 -25.86 -6.71 -19.14
CA GLU A 5 -26.18 -6.05 -17.87
C GLU A 5 -26.26 -4.53 -18.03
N LEU A 6 -25.29 -3.93 -18.73
CA LEU A 6 -25.26 -2.50 -18.98
C LEU A 6 -26.43 -2.03 -19.85
N SER A 7 -26.75 -2.77 -20.91
CA SER A 7 -27.93 -2.49 -21.76
C SER A 7 -29.23 -2.53 -20.96
N ALA A 8 -29.37 -3.48 -20.05
CA ALA A 8 -30.56 -3.62 -19.20
C ALA A 8 -30.69 -2.45 -18.21
N LEU A 9 -29.58 -2.05 -17.56
CA LEU A 9 -29.56 -0.94 -16.60
C LEU A 9 -29.79 0.43 -17.26
N LEU A 10 -29.41 0.57 -18.53
CA LEU A 10 -29.60 1.79 -19.31
C LEU A 10 -30.91 1.83 -20.10
N GLU A 11 -31.70 0.76 -20.04
CA GLU A 11 -32.98 0.60 -20.77
C GLU A 11 -32.80 0.75 -22.29
N PHE A 12 -31.68 0.30 -22.84
CA PHE A 12 -31.53 0.22 -24.28
C PHE A 12 -32.27 -1.01 -24.83
N GLU A 13 -33.05 -0.81 -25.90
CA GLU A 13 -33.85 -1.87 -26.54
C GLU A 13 -32.98 -3.00 -27.12
N HIS A 14 -31.75 -2.69 -27.50
CA HIS A 14 -30.82 -3.63 -28.12
C HIS A 14 -29.44 -3.56 -27.47
N VAL A 15 -28.90 -4.71 -27.06
CA VAL A 15 -27.52 -4.86 -26.56
C VAL A 15 -26.50 -4.35 -27.59
N GLN A 16 -26.84 -4.47 -28.87
CA GLN A 16 -26.05 -3.96 -29.98
C GLN A 16 -25.74 -2.46 -29.86
N THR A 17 -26.62 -1.68 -29.21
CA THR A 17 -26.41 -0.24 -29.00
C THR A 17 -25.19 0.03 -28.12
N ILE A 18 -24.93 -0.79 -27.10
CA ILE A 18 -23.72 -0.68 -26.28
C ILE A 18 -22.47 -0.97 -27.11
N SER A 19 -22.48 -2.07 -27.87
CA SER A 19 -21.36 -2.45 -28.74
C SER A 19 -21.06 -1.37 -29.79
N GLN A 20 -22.09 -0.78 -30.41
CA GLN A 20 -21.92 0.32 -31.36
C GLN A 20 -21.35 1.59 -30.72
N ILE A 21 -21.70 1.87 -29.47
CA ILE A 21 -21.13 2.98 -28.70
C ILE A 21 -19.64 2.70 -28.41
N GLU A 22 -19.31 1.50 -27.89
CA GLU A 22 -17.95 1.11 -27.52
C GLU A 22 -16.99 1.07 -28.73
N ASN A 23 -17.49 0.66 -29.90
CA ASN A 23 -16.72 0.62 -31.14
C ASN A 23 -16.65 1.97 -31.88
N GLY A 24 -17.28 3.02 -31.34
CA GLY A 24 -17.31 4.35 -31.97
C GLY A 24 -18.19 4.45 -33.22
N GLU A 25 -19.00 3.42 -33.51
CA GLU A 25 -19.94 3.39 -34.64
C GLU A 25 -21.16 4.27 -34.39
N ARG A 26 -21.48 4.55 -33.11
CA ARG A 26 -22.61 5.40 -32.70
C ARG A 26 -22.17 6.44 -31.68
N GLN A 27 -22.50 7.69 -31.96
CA GLN A 27 -22.36 8.80 -31.02
C GLN A 27 -23.25 8.62 -29.78
N VAL A 28 -22.71 8.94 -28.60
CA VAL A 28 -23.46 8.95 -27.33
C VAL A 28 -24.12 10.30 -27.12
N LYS A 29 -25.40 10.31 -26.75
CA LYS A 29 -26.12 11.53 -26.36
C LYS A 29 -25.73 11.93 -24.93
N ALA A 30 -25.75 13.24 -24.63
CA ALA A 30 -25.35 13.76 -23.32
C ALA A 30 -26.12 13.14 -22.13
N TRP A 31 -27.41 12.85 -22.29
CA TRP A 31 -28.22 12.18 -21.25
C TRP A 31 -27.90 10.68 -21.11
N GLU A 32 -27.52 10.02 -22.21
CA GLU A 32 -27.04 8.62 -22.19
C GLU A 32 -25.73 8.57 -21.41
N LEU A 33 -24.81 9.51 -21.68
CA LEU A 33 -23.54 9.65 -20.97
C LEU A 33 -23.74 9.86 -19.46
N ALA A 34 -24.70 10.71 -19.07
CA ALA A 34 -25.02 10.93 -17.67
C ALA A 34 -25.56 9.67 -16.98
N ARG A 35 -26.47 8.92 -17.63
CA ARG A 35 -26.95 7.62 -17.12
C ARG A 35 -25.83 6.60 -17.01
N ILE A 36 -24.99 6.48 -18.05
CA ILE A 36 -23.81 5.60 -18.08
C ILE A 36 -22.90 5.91 -16.88
N SER A 37 -22.59 7.19 -16.63
CA SER A 37 -21.75 7.60 -15.49
C SER A 37 -22.36 7.20 -14.15
N SER A 38 -23.69 7.27 -14.02
CA SER A 38 -24.40 6.94 -12.77
C SER A 38 -24.44 5.43 -12.51
N VAL A 39 -24.65 4.63 -13.57
CA VAL A 39 -24.67 3.16 -13.51
C VAL A 39 -23.27 2.59 -13.26
N LEU A 40 -22.25 3.17 -13.89
CA LEU A 40 -20.85 2.77 -13.73
C LEU A 40 -20.19 3.33 -12.47
N HIS A 41 -20.89 4.17 -11.70
CA HIS A 41 -20.34 4.88 -10.55
C HIS A 41 -19.04 5.65 -10.87
N THR A 42 -18.96 6.24 -12.08
CA THR A 42 -17.83 7.04 -12.56
C THR A 42 -18.27 8.47 -12.90
N SER A 43 -17.33 9.36 -13.19
CA SER A 43 -17.66 10.73 -13.61
C SER A 43 -17.76 10.84 -15.14
N ILE A 44 -18.57 11.79 -15.64
CA ILE A 44 -18.63 12.11 -17.07
C ILE A 44 -17.24 12.46 -17.64
N ASN A 45 -16.41 13.15 -16.85
CA ASN A 45 -15.05 13.50 -17.26
C ASN A 45 -14.15 12.27 -17.44
N GLU A 46 -14.35 11.19 -16.66
CA GLU A 46 -13.62 9.94 -16.86
C GLU A 46 -14.03 9.25 -18.16
N LEU A 47 -15.32 9.27 -18.52
CA LEU A 47 -15.82 8.69 -19.77
C LEU A 47 -15.36 9.45 -21.03
N LEU A 48 -14.99 10.72 -20.89
CA LEU A 48 -14.58 11.61 -21.99
C LEU A 48 -13.05 11.72 -22.16
N LYS A 49 -12.26 10.99 -21.37
CA LYS A 49 -10.80 10.95 -21.58
C LYS A 49 -10.49 10.23 -22.89
N GLU A 50 -10.02 10.98 -23.90
CA GLU A 50 -9.58 10.45 -25.21
C GLU A 50 -8.35 9.53 -25.10
N ASP A 51 -7.52 9.75 -24.08
CA ASP A 51 -6.44 8.85 -23.70
C ASP A 51 -6.99 7.83 -22.69
N ALA A 52 -7.64 6.78 -23.17
CA ALA A 52 -7.80 5.58 -22.36
C ALA A 52 -6.41 4.95 -22.15
N LEU A 53 -5.63 5.54 -21.24
CA LEU A 53 -4.50 4.88 -20.61
C LEU A 53 -5.03 3.53 -20.12
N ALA A 54 -4.27 2.45 -20.36
CA ALA A 54 -4.64 1.12 -19.90
C ALA A 54 -5.12 1.20 -18.44
N GLU A 55 -6.30 0.64 -18.16
CA GLU A 55 -6.90 0.72 -16.83
C GLU A 55 -5.85 0.27 -15.79
N PRO A 56 -5.60 1.08 -14.75
CA PRO A 56 -4.57 0.75 -13.76
C PRO A 56 -4.91 -0.58 -13.11
N VAL A 57 -4.00 -1.55 -13.24
CA VAL A 57 -4.25 -2.89 -12.73
C VAL A 57 -3.92 -2.96 -11.24
N VAL A 58 -4.86 -3.48 -10.47
CA VAL A 58 -4.64 -3.80 -9.05
C VAL A 58 -4.07 -5.21 -8.93
N LEU A 59 -2.94 -5.31 -8.22
CA LEU A 59 -2.32 -6.57 -7.83
C LEU A 59 -2.63 -6.86 -6.38
N TRP A 60 -3.39 -7.93 -6.15
CA TRP A 60 -3.68 -8.45 -4.82
C TRP A 60 -2.64 -9.47 -4.41
N ARG A 61 -2.07 -9.30 -3.21
CA ARG A 61 -1.32 -10.38 -2.55
C ARG A 61 -2.26 -11.54 -2.24
N GLU A 62 -3.33 -11.24 -1.54
CA GLU A 62 -4.46 -12.15 -1.28
C GLU A 62 -5.73 -11.44 -1.71
N GLN A 63 -6.41 -11.95 -2.73
CA GLN A 63 -7.60 -11.31 -3.27
C GLN A 63 -8.82 -11.68 -2.41
N PRO A 64 -9.66 -10.70 -2.03
CA PRO A 64 -10.97 -10.96 -1.44
C PRO A 64 -11.84 -11.87 -2.31
N GLU A 65 -12.50 -12.87 -1.70
CA GLU A 65 -13.45 -13.73 -2.42
C GLU A 65 -14.66 -12.95 -2.95
N ASN A 66 -15.13 -11.98 -2.16
CA ASN A 66 -16.32 -11.18 -2.44
C ASN A 66 -15.95 -9.68 -2.48
N ASN A 67 -16.71 -8.91 -3.28
CA ASN A 67 -16.59 -7.45 -3.39
C ASN A 67 -15.22 -6.90 -3.84
N TYR A 68 -14.28 -7.72 -4.32
CA TYR A 68 -12.95 -7.24 -4.68
C TYR A 68 -12.99 -6.15 -5.76
N GLN A 69 -13.88 -6.25 -6.77
CA GLN A 69 -13.99 -5.23 -7.81
C GLN A 69 -14.43 -3.88 -7.24
N LYS A 70 -15.35 -3.87 -6.27
CA LYS A 70 -15.77 -2.64 -5.60
C LYS A 70 -14.61 -2.02 -4.81
N ILE A 71 -13.83 -2.87 -4.12
CA ILE A 71 -12.66 -2.42 -3.38
C ILE A 71 -11.59 -1.85 -4.33
N GLU A 72 -11.36 -2.49 -5.48
CA GLU A 72 -10.47 -2.00 -6.52
C GLU A 72 -10.92 -0.63 -7.05
N THR A 73 -12.20 -0.48 -7.43
CA THR A 73 -12.74 0.81 -7.89
C THR A 73 -12.55 1.92 -6.86
N GLU A 74 -12.88 1.65 -5.59
CA GLU A 74 -12.71 2.63 -4.51
C GLU A 74 -11.23 2.97 -4.28
N PHE A 75 -10.34 1.98 -4.32
CA PHE A 75 -8.89 2.18 -4.17
C PHE A 75 -8.28 3.01 -5.31
N LEU A 76 -8.67 2.72 -6.55
CA LEU A 76 -8.22 3.48 -7.72
C LEU A 76 -8.76 4.91 -7.67
N HIS A 77 -10.04 5.10 -7.34
CA HIS A 77 -10.64 6.43 -7.19
C HIS A 77 -9.94 7.25 -6.09
N LEU A 78 -9.65 6.66 -4.93
CA LEU A 78 -8.86 7.31 -3.88
C LEU A 78 -7.46 7.68 -4.37
N SER A 79 -6.82 6.82 -5.17
CA SER A 79 -5.50 7.08 -5.74
C SER A 79 -5.49 8.27 -6.71
N HIS A 80 -6.50 8.39 -7.57
CA HIS A 80 -6.68 9.56 -8.44
C HIS A 80 -6.99 10.83 -7.62
N ASN A 81 -7.81 10.73 -6.57
CA ASN A 81 -8.10 11.86 -5.68
C ASN A 81 -6.86 12.36 -4.94
N TYR A 82 -5.99 11.45 -4.48
CA TYR A 82 -4.70 11.78 -3.90
C TYR A 82 -3.83 12.51 -4.93
N HIS A 83 -3.70 11.98 -6.15
CA HIS A 83 -2.95 12.64 -7.22
C HIS A 83 -3.46 14.05 -7.54
N LEU A 84 -4.79 14.22 -7.55
CA LEU A 84 -5.42 15.52 -7.76
C LEU A 84 -4.96 16.53 -6.70
N VAL A 85 -5.00 16.18 -5.40
CA VAL A 85 -4.59 17.11 -4.35
C VAL A 85 -3.09 17.36 -4.31
N GLU A 86 -2.27 16.40 -4.75
CA GLU A 86 -0.83 16.64 -4.98
C GLU A 86 -0.63 17.68 -6.10
N LYS A 87 -1.33 17.53 -7.23
CA LYS A 87 -1.27 18.51 -8.34
C LYS A 87 -1.74 19.90 -7.92
N LEU A 88 -2.86 20.00 -7.20
CA LEU A 88 -3.41 21.28 -6.74
C LEU A 88 -2.47 21.94 -5.72
N SER A 89 -1.99 21.19 -4.72
CA SER A 89 -1.13 21.75 -3.67
C SER A 89 0.22 22.24 -4.19
N GLY A 90 0.70 21.68 -5.30
CA GLY A 90 2.03 21.89 -5.86
C GLY A 90 3.14 21.13 -5.12
N ILE A 91 2.79 20.36 -4.08
CA ILE A 91 3.74 19.58 -3.29
C ILE A 91 4.10 18.33 -4.08
N ARG A 92 5.39 18.15 -4.35
CA ARG A 92 5.93 17.00 -5.08
C ARG A 92 6.74 16.11 -4.13
N PRO A 93 6.77 14.78 -4.38
CA PRO A 93 7.69 13.91 -3.66
C PRO A 93 9.14 14.30 -3.95
N LYS A 94 10.03 14.00 -3.00
CA LYS A 94 11.47 14.31 -3.12
C LYS A 94 12.14 13.48 -4.21
N SER A 95 11.68 12.24 -4.38
CA SER A 95 12.17 11.30 -5.37
C SER A 95 11.00 10.55 -6.02
N ARG A 96 11.28 9.84 -7.11
CA ARG A 96 10.32 8.94 -7.74
C ARG A 96 10.70 7.51 -7.41
N LEU A 97 9.72 6.70 -7.02
CA LEU A 97 9.91 5.26 -6.96
C LEU A 97 10.03 4.74 -8.40
N ARG A 98 11.22 4.25 -8.75
CA ARG A 98 11.48 3.70 -10.09
C ARG A 98 11.45 2.17 -10.00
N PRO A 99 10.84 1.48 -10.98
CA PRO A 99 11.00 0.05 -11.11
C PRO A 99 12.49 -0.32 -11.20
N ALA A 100 12.85 -1.46 -10.62
CA ALA A 100 14.20 -2.00 -10.67
C ALA A 100 14.57 -2.38 -12.11
N GLU A 101 15.79 -2.04 -12.53
CA GLU A 101 16.36 -2.39 -13.83
C GLU A 101 16.95 -3.81 -13.78
N ILE A 102 16.09 -4.82 -13.58
CA ILE A 102 16.50 -6.23 -13.44
C ILE A 102 15.65 -7.10 -14.37
N SER A 103 16.26 -8.06 -15.06
CA SER A 103 15.50 -9.04 -15.86
C SER A 103 14.74 -10.01 -14.95
N GLY A 104 13.50 -10.36 -15.28
CA GLY A 104 12.68 -11.27 -14.47
C GLY A 104 13.25 -12.69 -14.37
N GLU A 105 14.03 -13.09 -15.37
CA GLU A 105 14.75 -14.37 -15.41
C GLU A 105 15.94 -14.38 -14.44
N GLU A 106 16.62 -13.24 -14.30
CA GLU A 106 17.78 -13.05 -13.42
C GLU A 106 17.38 -12.85 -11.95
N LEU A 107 16.13 -12.45 -11.70
CA LEU A 107 15.65 -12.12 -10.35
C LEU A 107 15.48 -13.37 -9.47
N GLY A 108 16.53 -13.75 -8.75
CA GLY A 108 16.53 -14.81 -7.75
C GLY A 108 16.48 -14.29 -6.30
N TYR A 109 16.63 -15.22 -5.35
CA TYR A 109 16.67 -14.86 -3.92
C TYR A 109 17.85 -13.96 -3.56
N ARG A 110 18.99 -14.13 -4.23
CA ARG A 110 20.17 -13.29 -4.02
C ARG A 110 19.89 -11.87 -4.50
N GLU A 111 19.37 -11.72 -5.71
CA GLU A 111 19.05 -10.43 -6.32
C GLU A 111 17.96 -9.70 -5.52
N ALA A 112 16.95 -10.43 -5.01
CA ALA A 112 15.94 -9.86 -4.11
C ALA A 112 16.56 -9.37 -2.78
N ALA A 113 17.54 -10.08 -2.23
CA ALA A 113 18.23 -9.67 -1.01
C ALA A 113 19.15 -8.45 -1.25
N GLU A 114 19.86 -8.42 -2.36
CA GLU A 114 20.71 -7.30 -2.78
C GLU A 114 19.86 -6.04 -3.02
N LEU A 115 18.73 -6.18 -3.72
CA LEU A 115 17.77 -5.11 -3.94
C LEU A 115 17.23 -4.55 -2.61
N ALA A 116 16.94 -5.41 -1.62
CA ALA A 116 16.49 -4.97 -0.30
C ALA A 116 17.55 -4.11 0.41
N VAL A 117 18.82 -4.49 0.32
CA VAL A 117 19.93 -3.71 0.90
C VAL A 117 20.09 -2.37 0.19
N GLU A 118 20.03 -2.36 -1.14
CA GLU A 118 20.12 -1.14 -1.94
C GLU A 118 18.96 -0.18 -1.63
N VAL A 119 17.73 -0.68 -1.62
CA VAL A 119 16.53 0.10 -1.30
C VAL A 119 16.62 0.68 0.12
N GLY A 120 17.03 -0.11 1.10
CA GLY A 120 17.21 0.36 2.48
C GLY A 120 18.20 1.53 2.59
N LYS A 121 19.28 1.50 1.81
CA LYS A 121 20.27 2.59 1.73
C LYS A 121 19.74 3.81 0.98
N THR A 122 19.18 3.60 -0.20
CA THR A 122 18.66 4.67 -1.08
C THR A 122 17.50 5.44 -0.42
N MET A 123 16.65 4.73 0.32
CA MET A 123 15.55 5.32 1.09
C MET A 123 15.97 5.82 2.47
N ASN A 124 17.23 5.61 2.88
CA ASN A 124 17.78 5.97 4.19
C ASN A 124 16.89 5.49 5.35
N LEU A 125 16.49 4.21 5.33
CA LEU A 125 15.53 3.66 6.31
C LEU A 125 16.11 3.47 7.71
N GLY A 126 17.43 3.57 7.85
CA GLY A 126 18.15 3.43 9.12
C GLY A 126 18.30 1.98 9.57
N ARG A 127 18.58 1.79 10.88
CA ARG A 127 18.86 0.48 11.48
C ARG A 127 17.62 -0.39 11.66
N VAL A 128 16.46 0.23 11.83
CA VAL A 128 15.16 -0.44 12.02
C VAL A 128 14.17 0.08 10.97
N PRO A 129 14.19 -0.48 9.75
CA PRO A 129 13.39 0.04 8.63
C PRO A 129 11.89 0.05 8.87
N ALA A 130 11.37 -0.86 9.70
CA ALA A 130 9.96 -0.90 10.09
C ALA A 130 9.42 0.43 10.65
N THR A 131 10.28 1.21 11.34
CA THR A 131 9.88 2.49 11.97
C THR A 131 9.74 3.65 11.00
N SER A 132 10.34 3.56 9.81
CA SER A 132 10.48 4.67 8.87
C SER A 132 9.86 4.39 7.50
N LEU A 133 9.75 3.12 7.10
CA LEU A 133 9.38 2.67 5.77
C LEU A 133 8.10 3.34 5.24
N THR A 134 6.98 3.21 5.95
CA THR A 134 5.68 3.74 5.51
C THR A 134 5.75 5.26 5.28
N LYS A 135 6.37 5.98 6.22
CA LYS A 135 6.51 7.44 6.13
C LYS A 135 7.39 7.85 4.96
N VAL A 136 8.51 7.16 4.74
CA VAL A 136 9.43 7.45 3.64
C VAL A 136 8.76 7.17 2.29
N LEU A 137 8.07 6.03 2.16
CA LEU A 137 7.33 5.70 0.94
C LEU A 137 6.32 6.78 0.56
N GLU A 138 5.54 7.24 1.54
CA GLU A 138 4.49 8.23 1.30
C GLU A 138 5.03 9.66 1.13
N GLU A 139 5.83 10.17 2.06
CA GLU A 139 6.27 11.57 2.06
C GLU A 139 7.39 11.85 1.05
N ASP A 140 8.35 10.93 0.90
CA ASP A 140 9.55 11.17 0.11
C ASP A 140 9.46 10.59 -1.30
N PHE A 141 8.76 9.46 -1.46
CA PHE A 141 8.62 8.77 -2.75
C PHE A 141 7.23 8.91 -3.39
N GLY A 142 6.26 9.50 -2.69
CA GLY A 142 4.93 9.82 -3.24
C GLY A 142 4.03 8.61 -3.46
N VAL A 143 4.31 7.49 -2.78
CA VAL A 143 3.45 6.31 -2.80
C VAL A 143 2.17 6.63 -2.03
N LYS A 144 1.02 6.41 -2.66
CA LYS A 144 -0.29 6.70 -2.08
C LYS A 144 -0.70 5.57 -1.16
N ILE A 145 -0.78 5.82 0.15
CA ILE A 145 -1.06 4.80 1.14
C ILE A 145 -2.47 4.98 1.69
N PHE A 146 -3.24 3.90 1.65
CA PHE A 146 -4.57 3.81 2.24
C PHE A 146 -4.69 2.58 3.11
N TYR A 147 -5.56 2.69 4.11
CA TYR A 147 -5.91 1.58 4.98
C TYR A 147 -7.41 1.29 4.84
N ARG A 148 -7.78 0.03 5.05
CA ARG A 148 -9.19 -0.36 5.11
C ARG A 148 -9.36 -1.52 6.08
N GLU A 149 -10.42 -1.46 6.87
CA GLU A 149 -10.85 -2.58 7.70
C GLU A 149 -11.48 -3.68 6.84
N GLU A 150 -11.44 -4.94 7.32
CA GLU A 150 -12.13 -6.07 6.68
C GLU A 150 -11.72 -6.33 5.21
N LEU A 151 -10.49 -5.97 4.85
CA LEU A 151 -9.87 -6.60 3.70
C LEU A 151 -9.74 -8.10 4.03
N SER A 152 -10.52 -8.96 3.37
CA SER A 152 -10.29 -10.41 3.46
C SER A 152 -8.95 -10.82 2.83
N GLY A 153 -8.28 -9.88 2.17
CA GLY A 153 -6.87 -9.93 1.78
C GLY A 153 -5.92 -9.20 2.72
N SER A 154 -4.62 -9.49 2.61
CA SER A 154 -3.58 -8.84 3.40
C SER A 154 -3.23 -7.41 2.90
N ALA A 155 -3.09 -7.22 1.59
CA ALA A 155 -2.72 -5.95 0.95
C ALA A 155 -2.96 -6.00 -0.57
N ALA A 156 -2.94 -4.83 -1.21
CA ALA A 156 -2.90 -4.67 -2.65
C ALA A 156 -2.02 -3.49 -3.08
N SER A 157 -1.50 -3.55 -4.30
CA SER A 157 -0.74 -2.49 -4.94
C SER A 157 -1.30 -2.15 -6.31
N ALA A 158 -1.13 -0.89 -6.73
CA ALA A 158 -1.55 -0.43 -8.05
C ALA A 158 -0.56 0.60 -8.60
N VAL A 159 -0.43 0.61 -9.92
CA VAL A 159 0.34 1.62 -10.66
C VAL A 159 -0.53 2.18 -11.78
N GLY A 160 -0.58 3.50 -11.87
CA GLY A 160 -1.37 4.23 -12.86
C GLY A 160 -0.83 5.63 -13.15
N ASP A 161 -1.63 6.47 -13.79
CA ASP A 161 -1.31 7.88 -14.04
C ASP A 161 -1.17 8.72 -12.75
N PHE A 162 -1.71 8.19 -11.64
CA PHE A 162 -1.55 8.67 -10.28
C PHE A 162 -0.21 8.29 -9.65
N GLY A 163 0.64 7.51 -10.33
CA GLY A 163 1.86 6.93 -9.77
C GLY A 163 1.58 5.60 -9.09
N GLN A 164 2.23 5.34 -7.95
CA GLN A 164 2.09 4.09 -7.20
C GLN A 164 1.17 4.26 -5.98
N ALA A 165 0.41 3.21 -5.68
CA ALA A 165 -0.46 3.15 -4.51
C ALA A 165 -0.39 1.79 -3.81
N ILE A 166 -0.61 1.80 -2.50
CA ILE A 166 -0.72 0.62 -1.64
C ILE A 166 -2.00 0.74 -0.81
N LEU A 167 -2.80 -0.33 -0.82
CA LEU A 167 -3.92 -0.54 0.07
C LEU A 167 -3.56 -1.61 1.11
N MET A 168 -3.70 -1.27 2.39
CA MET A 168 -3.29 -2.13 3.50
C MET A 168 -4.47 -2.51 4.40
N ASN A 169 -4.52 -3.76 4.85
CA ASN A 169 -5.49 -4.19 5.86
C ASN A 169 -5.18 -3.54 7.22
N SER A 170 -6.10 -2.69 7.72
CA SER A 170 -5.93 -1.98 8.98
C SER A 170 -6.07 -2.89 10.21
N SER A 171 -6.75 -4.04 10.07
CA SER A 171 -6.94 -5.02 11.15
C SER A 171 -5.71 -5.85 11.46
N GLU A 172 -4.74 -5.89 10.54
CA GLU A 172 -3.49 -6.64 10.73
C GLU A 172 -2.65 -6.03 11.85
N SER A 173 -1.95 -6.89 12.61
CA SER A 173 -1.01 -6.44 13.65
C SER A 173 0.08 -5.51 13.09
N PRO A 174 0.63 -4.57 13.90
CA PRO A 174 1.61 -3.58 13.44
C PRO A 174 2.80 -4.19 12.68
N TRP A 175 3.46 -5.20 13.25
CA TRP A 175 4.58 -5.88 12.59
C TRP A 175 4.19 -6.57 11.28
N ARG A 176 2.98 -7.13 11.19
CA ARG A 176 2.49 -7.77 9.97
C ARG A 176 2.23 -6.72 8.90
N ARG A 177 1.71 -5.54 9.26
CA ARG A 177 1.62 -4.40 8.34
C ARG A 177 2.99 -3.92 7.87
N ASN A 178 3.98 -3.82 8.76
CA ASN A 178 5.36 -3.46 8.37
C ASN A 178 5.89 -4.44 7.32
N TYR A 179 5.72 -5.74 7.56
CA TYR A 179 6.10 -6.79 6.62
C TYR A 179 5.36 -6.67 5.29
N ASN A 180 4.05 -6.44 5.34
CA ASN A 180 3.23 -6.26 4.14
C ASN A 180 3.67 -5.02 3.36
N PHE A 181 4.02 -3.89 3.99
CA PHE A 181 4.55 -2.72 3.29
C PHE A 181 5.86 -3.02 2.56
N ALA A 182 6.78 -3.74 3.20
CA ALA A 182 8.03 -4.15 2.56
C ALA A 182 7.78 -5.12 1.39
N HIS A 183 6.79 -6.01 1.53
CA HIS A 183 6.36 -6.93 0.49
C HIS A 183 5.73 -6.19 -0.70
N GLU A 184 4.80 -5.27 -0.47
CA GLU A 184 4.19 -4.47 -1.55
C GLU A 184 5.21 -3.55 -2.22
N LEU A 185 6.20 -3.05 -1.49
CA LEU A 185 7.30 -2.30 -2.09
C LEU A 185 8.06 -3.14 -3.13
N PHE A 186 8.29 -4.43 -2.86
CA PHE A 186 8.89 -5.32 -3.86
C PHE A 186 8.03 -5.37 -5.13
N HIS A 187 6.71 -5.56 -5.01
CA HIS A 187 5.81 -5.58 -6.16
C HIS A 187 5.86 -4.28 -6.96
N LEU A 188 5.86 -3.12 -6.30
CA LEU A 188 6.00 -1.83 -6.96
C LEU A 188 7.34 -1.67 -7.68
N LEU A 189 8.44 -2.14 -7.08
CA LEU A 189 9.77 -2.10 -7.69
C LEU A 189 9.88 -3.08 -8.87
N THR A 190 9.18 -4.22 -8.83
CA THR A 190 9.24 -5.23 -9.90
C THR A 190 8.09 -5.12 -10.90
N TRP A 191 7.30 -4.04 -10.87
CA TRP A 191 6.05 -3.92 -11.64
C TRP A 191 6.25 -4.12 -13.15
N ASN A 192 7.30 -3.52 -13.71
CA ASN A 192 7.62 -3.65 -15.15
C ASN A 192 8.29 -4.99 -15.49
N VAL A 193 8.98 -5.57 -14.52
CA VAL A 193 9.59 -6.90 -14.65
C VAL A 193 8.50 -7.96 -14.71
N MET A 194 7.43 -7.77 -13.92
CA MET A 194 6.27 -8.64 -13.90
C MET A 194 4.94 -7.91 -14.00
N PRO A 195 4.48 -7.65 -15.24
CA PRO A 195 3.19 -7.01 -15.43
C PRO A 195 2.07 -7.89 -14.84
N PRO A 196 1.11 -7.29 -14.11
CA PRO A 196 0.04 -8.03 -13.42
C PRO A 196 -0.74 -9.01 -14.30
N GLU A 197 -0.93 -8.71 -15.58
CA GLU A 197 -1.63 -9.56 -16.55
C GLU A 197 -0.91 -10.89 -16.76
N ARG A 198 0.42 -10.89 -16.66
CA ARG A 198 1.23 -12.10 -16.74
C ARG A 198 1.12 -12.93 -15.47
N LEU A 199 1.20 -12.29 -14.30
CA LEU A 199 1.05 -12.95 -13.00
C LEU A 199 -0.33 -13.61 -12.83
N ARG A 200 -1.39 -13.04 -13.41
CA ARG A 200 -2.73 -13.62 -13.41
C ARG A 200 -2.83 -14.91 -14.25
N ARG A 201 -2.00 -15.06 -15.29
CA ARG A 201 -2.00 -16.24 -16.19
C ARG A 201 -1.04 -17.33 -15.74
N GLU A 202 0.08 -16.97 -15.13
CA GLU A 202 1.17 -17.89 -14.80
C GLU A 202 1.29 -18.11 -13.27
N LYS A 203 0.55 -19.10 -12.74
CA LYS A 203 0.51 -19.37 -11.29
C LYS A 203 1.89 -19.67 -10.70
N GLU A 204 2.70 -20.50 -11.36
CA GLU A 204 4.04 -20.87 -10.87
C GLU A 204 4.97 -19.66 -10.76
N LEU A 205 4.83 -18.74 -11.72
CA LEU A 205 5.57 -17.48 -11.72
C LEU A 205 5.10 -16.57 -10.59
N LYS A 206 3.78 -16.45 -10.39
CA LYS A 206 3.21 -15.73 -9.24
C LYS A 206 3.77 -16.28 -7.93
N ASP A 207 3.69 -17.59 -7.72
CA ASP A 207 4.16 -18.25 -6.50
C ASP A 207 5.68 -18.04 -6.29
N ARG A 208 6.48 -18.01 -7.36
CA ARG A 208 7.90 -17.66 -7.30
C ARG A 208 8.08 -16.22 -6.83
N PHE A 209 7.37 -15.27 -7.41
CA PHE A 209 7.49 -13.85 -7.07
C PHE A 209 7.01 -13.53 -5.65
N GLU A 210 5.95 -14.18 -5.16
CA GLU A 210 5.51 -14.08 -3.76
C GLU A 210 6.61 -14.54 -2.79
N ARG A 211 7.33 -15.63 -3.11
CA ARG A 211 8.48 -16.09 -2.32
C ARG A 211 9.64 -15.09 -2.35
N LEU A 212 9.91 -14.47 -3.50
CA LEU A 212 10.93 -13.42 -3.63
C LEU A 212 10.55 -12.16 -2.86
N ALA A 213 9.28 -11.74 -2.92
CA ALA A 213 8.74 -10.61 -2.16
C ALA A 213 8.87 -10.86 -0.65
N ASN A 214 8.59 -12.08 -0.18
CA ASN A 214 8.84 -12.46 1.21
C ASN A 214 10.33 -12.39 1.58
N SER A 215 11.22 -12.87 0.71
CA SER A 215 12.67 -12.79 0.93
C SER A 215 13.15 -11.34 0.98
N PHE A 216 12.69 -10.50 0.05
CA PHE A 216 12.97 -9.07 0.02
C PHE A 216 12.49 -8.39 1.30
N ALA A 217 11.24 -8.61 1.72
CA ALA A 217 10.67 -8.01 2.92
C ALA A 217 11.46 -8.40 4.18
N SER A 218 11.83 -9.68 4.31
CA SER A 218 12.68 -10.16 5.40
C SER A 218 14.06 -9.49 5.38
N CYS A 219 14.70 -9.36 4.21
CA CYS A 219 16.01 -8.73 4.10
C CYS A 219 15.98 -7.23 4.37
N LEU A 220 14.92 -6.54 3.94
CA LEU A 220 14.75 -5.10 4.11
C LEU A 220 14.49 -4.76 5.57
N LEU A 221 13.52 -5.42 6.21
CA LEU A 221 13.11 -5.11 7.58
C LEU A 221 14.10 -5.60 8.64
N LEU A 222 14.89 -6.62 8.30
CA LEU A 222 15.89 -7.20 9.17
C LEU A 222 17.29 -7.14 8.52
N PRO A 223 17.91 -5.94 8.45
CA PRO A 223 19.24 -5.77 7.89
C PRO A 223 20.25 -6.66 8.61
N ALA A 224 21.05 -7.41 7.84
CA ALA A 224 21.91 -8.47 8.37
C ALA A 224 22.85 -7.97 9.49
N GLU A 225 23.54 -6.85 9.27
CA GLU A 225 24.47 -6.27 10.25
C GLU A 225 23.76 -5.89 11.56
N CYS A 226 22.56 -5.30 11.48
CA CYS A 226 21.81 -4.86 12.65
C CYS A 226 21.32 -6.06 13.46
N VAL A 227 20.77 -7.09 12.80
CA VAL A 227 20.29 -8.32 13.45
C VAL A 227 21.45 -9.07 14.11
N LEU A 228 22.57 -9.21 13.40
CA LEU A 228 23.75 -9.91 13.93
C LEU A 228 24.32 -9.20 15.16
N SER A 229 24.37 -7.87 15.17
CA SER A 229 24.77 -7.10 16.36
C SER A 229 23.82 -7.36 17.53
N ALA A 230 22.51 -7.17 17.33
CA ALA A 230 21.51 -7.33 18.38
C ALA A 230 21.47 -8.76 18.95
N PHE A 231 21.68 -9.76 18.09
CA PHE A 231 21.78 -11.17 18.47
C PHE A 231 23.05 -11.46 19.26
N ALA A 232 24.21 -11.00 18.79
CA ALA A 232 25.49 -11.23 19.44
C ALA A 232 25.55 -10.58 20.84
N GLU A 233 24.97 -9.40 21.02
CA GLU A 233 24.91 -8.69 22.31
C GLU A 233 24.15 -9.45 23.40
N ARG A 234 23.19 -10.30 23.02
CA ARG A 234 22.34 -11.08 23.94
C ARG A 234 22.78 -12.54 24.06
N LEU A 235 23.74 -12.98 23.25
CA LEU A 235 24.24 -14.36 23.25
C LEU A 235 25.16 -14.60 24.45
N LYS A 236 24.86 -15.62 25.26
CA LYS A 236 25.67 -16.03 26.43
C LYS A 236 26.01 -17.50 26.34
N GLU A 237 27.30 -17.85 26.36
CA GLU A 237 27.77 -19.24 26.30
C GLU A 237 27.13 -20.06 25.15
N ARG A 238 26.97 -19.43 23.97
CA ARG A 238 26.28 -19.98 22.78
C ARG A 238 24.80 -20.32 22.99
N LYS A 239 24.15 -19.70 23.96
CA LYS A 239 22.72 -19.80 24.22
C LYS A 239 22.09 -18.40 24.22
N ILE A 240 20.84 -18.33 23.78
CA ILE A 240 20.01 -17.13 23.84
C ILE A 240 18.70 -17.49 24.51
N SER A 241 18.18 -16.61 25.36
CA SER A 241 16.91 -16.86 26.04
C SER A 241 15.71 -16.55 25.14
N TYR A 242 14.55 -17.11 25.47
CA TYR A 242 13.30 -16.77 24.79
C TYR A 242 12.95 -15.29 24.95
N ALA A 243 13.20 -14.71 26.12
CA ALA A 243 12.99 -13.28 26.36
C ALA A 243 13.87 -12.43 25.44
N ASP A 244 15.15 -12.78 25.28
CA ASP A 244 16.06 -12.05 24.40
C ASP A 244 15.64 -12.12 22.93
N LEU A 245 15.17 -13.29 22.45
CA LEU A 245 14.65 -13.44 21.09
C LEU A 245 13.40 -12.60 20.86
N VAL A 246 12.48 -12.57 21.83
CA VAL A 246 11.29 -11.72 21.77
C VAL A 246 11.68 -10.25 21.76
N GLU A 247 12.59 -9.82 22.65
CA GLU A 247 13.06 -8.43 22.70
C GLU A 247 13.71 -7.98 21.40
N ILE A 248 14.53 -8.80 20.74
CA ILE A 248 15.06 -8.47 19.41
C ILE A 248 13.93 -8.30 18.40
N ALA A 249 12.92 -9.19 18.39
CA ALA A 249 11.81 -9.06 17.45
C ALA A 249 11.01 -7.76 17.66
N ARG A 250 10.86 -7.33 18.92
CA ARG A 250 10.23 -6.05 19.31
C ARG A 250 11.09 -4.86 18.90
N GLU A 251 12.41 -4.94 19.08
CA GLU A 251 13.36 -3.90 18.66
C GLU A 251 13.27 -3.62 17.16
N PHE A 252 13.08 -4.66 16.34
CA PHE A 252 12.93 -4.54 14.89
C PHE A 252 11.48 -4.34 14.40
N ASP A 253 10.50 -4.32 15.31
CA ASP A 253 9.05 -4.25 15.02
C ASP A 253 8.58 -5.28 13.97
N VAL A 254 9.02 -6.53 14.15
CA VAL A 254 8.66 -7.71 13.35
C VAL A 254 8.05 -8.81 14.22
N SER A 255 7.50 -9.87 13.60
CA SER A 255 7.13 -11.07 14.36
C SER A 255 8.36 -11.85 14.82
N THR A 256 8.23 -12.55 15.95
CA THR A 256 9.24 -13.50 16.45
C THR A 256 9.60 -14.54 15.41
N GLU A 257 8.61 -15.04 14.67
CA GLU A 257 8.81 -16.00 13.58
C GLU A 257 9.66 -15.41 12.43
N ALA A 258 9.41 -14.16 12.03
CA ALA A 258 10.21 -13.51 10.98
C ALA A 258 11.68 -13.35 11.40
N LEU A 259 11.94 -12.97 12.66
CA LEU A 259 13.28 -12.91 13.21
C LEU A 259 13.97 -14.29 13.22
N LEU A 260 13.29 -15.32 13.73
CA LEU A 260 13.87 -16.67 13.83
C LEU A 260 14.27 -17.22 12.46
N TRP A 261 13.39 -17.10 11.45
CA TRP A 261 13.72 -17.50 10.09
C TRP A 261 14.81 -16.63 9.45
N ARG A 262 14.89 -15.35 9.81
CA ARG A 262 16.01 -14.49 9.39
C ARG A 262 17.33 -14.97 9.99
N LEU A 263 17.36 -15.38 11.26
CA LEU A 263 18.55 -15.94 11.90
C LEU A 263 19.00 -17.26 11.23
N VAL A 264 18.06 -18.07 10.76
CA VAL A 264 18.36 -19.25 9.92
C VAL A 264 19.03 -18.82 8.61
N ASN A 265 18.46 -17.84 7.91
CA ASN A 265 19.03 -17.33 6.66
C ASN A 265 20.44 -16.73 6.86
N LEU A 266 20.70 -16.15 8.04
CA LEU A 266 22.00 -15.62 8.47
C LEU A 266 22.91 -16.69 9.09
N ARG A 267 22.52 -17.96 9.06
CA ARG A 267 23.27 -19.12 9.56
C ARG A 267 23.66 -19.03 11.05
N GLN A 268 22.80 -18.40 11.85
CA GLN A 268 23.01 -18.27 13.30
C GLN A 268 22.27 -19.35 14.10
N ILE A 269 21.17 -19.88 13.56
CA ILE A 269 20.34 -20.93 14.19
C ILE A 269 19.92 -21.93 13.11
N ASP A 270 19.74 -23.19 13.48
CA ASP A 270 19.25 -24.22 12.57
C ASP A 270 17.73 -24.19 12.41
N ALA A 271 17.25 -24.51 11.20
CA ALA A 271 15.82 -24.55 10.90
C ALA A 271 15.05 -25.56 11.76
N GLU A 272 15.71 -26.63 12.23
CA GLU A 272 15.08 -27.60 13.14
C GLU A 272 14.82 -26.98 14.52
N ASP A 273 15.75 -26.19 15.04
CA ASP A 273 15.61 -25.52 16.32
C ASP A 273 14.53 -24.45 16.27
N VAL A 274 14.44 -23.68 15.18
CA VAL A 274 13.34 -22.73 14.99
C VAL A 274 11.97 -23.43 15.05
N ARG A 275 11.82 -24.61 14.42
CA ARG A 275 10.56 -25.37 14.49
C ARG A 275 10.26 -25.83 15.91
N LYS A 276 11.26 -26.26 16.68
CA LYS A 276 11.11 -26.63 18.10
C LYS A 276 10.67 -25.43 18.94
N VAL A 277 11.34 -24.29 18.79
CA VAL A 277 11.01 -23.05 19.52
C VAL A 277 9.60 -22.57 19.19
N LEU A 278 9.20 -22.57 17.92
CA LEU A 278 7.86 -22.15 17.50
C LEU A 278 6.74 -23.09 17.96
N ALA A 279 7.07 -24.36 18.24
CA ALA A 279 6.15 -25.36 18.79
C ALA A 279 6.13 -25.39 20.33
N ASP A 280 7.09 -24.73 21.00
CA ASP A 280 7.19 -24.69 22.45
C ASP A 280 6.16 -23.71 23.05
N PRO A 281 5.20 -24.18 23.88
CA PRO A 281 4.23 -23.31 24.54
C PRO A 281 4.88 -22.23 25.41
N ALA A 282 6.02 -22.51 26.06
CA ALA A 282 6.70 -21.55 26.91
C ALA A 282 7.23 -20.35 26.11
N PHE A 283 7.70 -20.58 24.88
CA PHE A 283 8.09 -19.50 23.98
C PHE A 283 6.89 -18.63 23.59
N ARG A 284 5.75 -19.27 23.28
CA ARG A 284 4.52 -18.56 22.91
C ARG A 284 3.95 -17.73 24.06
N ASP A 285 4.07 -18.22 25.29
CA ASP A 285 3.64 -17.49 26.48
C ASP A 285 4.51 -16.25 26.75
N VAL A 286 5.84 -16.37 26.60
CA VAL A 286 6.75 -15.22 26.68
C VAL A 286 6.43 -14.20 25.59
N ASP A 287 6.28 -14.63 24.33
CA ASP A 287 5.94 -13.74 23.22
C ASP A 287 4.63 -12.99 23.48
N ARG A 288 3.57 -13.71 23.85
CA ARG A 288 2.26 -13.13 24.16
C ARG A 288 2.30 -12.18 25.36
N SER A 289 3.12 -12.45 26.38
CA SER A 289 3.22 -11.60 27.57
C SER A 289 3.76 -10.19 27.28
N THR A 290 4.47 -10.01 26.16
CA THR A 290 4.99 -8.71 25.71
C THR A 290 4.03 -7.95 24.80
N MET A 291 2.91 -8.57 24.41
CA MET A 291 1.92 -7.97 23.53
C MET A 291 0.95 -7.09 24.35
N PRO A 292 0.65 -5.84 23.94
CA PRO A 292 -0.45 -5.07 24.49
C PRO A 292 -1.79 -5.69 24.09
N ASP A 293 -2.78 -5.49 24.95
CA ASP A 293 -4.15 -5.99 24.76
C ASP A 293 -4.82 -5.45 23.48
N LYS A 294 -4.44 -4.24 23.07
CA LYS A 294 -4.95 -3.58 21.87
C LYS A 294 -3.81 -2.91 21.13
N TRP A 295 -3.72 -3.21 19.84
CA TRP A 295 -2.78 -2.58 18.94
C TRP A 295 -3.35 -1.28 18.38
N TRP A 296 -2.45 -0.35 18.07
CA TRP A 296 -2.78 0.82 17.28
C TRP A 296 -3.41 0.41 15.93
N LYS A 297 -4.53 1.04 15.59
CA LYS A 297 -5.18 0.94 14.28
C LYS A 297 -4.97 2.25 13.50
N PRO A 298 -4.43 2.20 12.28
CA PRO A 298 -4.33 3.37 11.43
C PRO A 298 -5.73 3.83 10.99
N LYS A 299 -5.84 5.13 10.69
CA LYS A 299 -7.02 5.68 10.00
C LYS A 299 -7.01 5.24 8.54
N ASP A 300 -8.18 5.11 7.94
CA ASP A 300 -8.32 4.71 6.54
C ASP A 300 -7.57 5.64 5.58
N LEU A 301 -7.64 6.94 5.84
CA LEU A 301 -6.92 7.97 5.11
C LEU A 301 -5.65 8.38 5.85
N SER A 302 -4.53 8.46 5.12
CA SER A 302 -3.26 8.90 5.69
C SER A 302 -3.29 10.36 6.14
N ASP A 303 -2.48 10.69 7.15
CA ASP A 303 -2.38 12.06 7.63
C ASP A 303 -1.83 13.02 6.55
N ARG A 304 -0.97 12.53 5.64
CA ARG A 304 -0.48 13.32 4.49
C ARG A 304 -1.61 13.67 3.53
N TYR A 305 -2.42 12.69 3.11
CA TYR A 305 -3.54 12.94 2.21
C TYR A 305 -4.51 13.99 2.79
N VAL A 306 -4.91 13.78 4.04
CA VAL A 306 -5.82 14.70 4.74
C VAL A 306 -5.21 16.11 4.83
N ARG A 307 -3.92 16.22 5.18
CA ARG A 307 -3.20 17.50 5.21
C ARG A 307 -3.18 18.19 3.85
N LEU A 308 -2.94 17.47 2.75
CA LEU A 308 -2.96 18.04 1.40
C LEU A 308 -4.34 18.55 1.00
N CYS A 309 -5.41 17.81 1.33
CA CYS A 309 -6.79 18.25 1.12
C CYS A 309 -7.06 19.58 1.85
N PHE A 310 -6.66 19.70 3.12
CA PHE A 310 -6.83 20.93 3.89
C PHE A 310 -5.99 22.09 3.33
N LEU A 311 -4.75 21.85 2.92
CA LEU A 311 -3.90 22.87 2.29
C LEU A 311 -4.51 23.41 1.00
N CYS A 312 -5.02 22.53 0.13
CA CYS A 312 -5.70 22.95 -1.10
C CYS A 312 -6.98 23.76 -0.81
N PHE A 313 -7.73 23.39 0.25
CA PHE A 313 -8.90 24.15 0.69
C PHE A 313 -8.51 25.55 1.20
N GLN A 314 -7.48 25.66 2.04
CA GLN A 314 -7.00 26.95 2.54
C GLN A 314 -6.49 27.87 1.43
N LYS A 315 -5.92 27.30 0.36
CA LYS A 315 -5.51 28.04 -0.85
C LYS A 315 -6.68 28.41 -1.77
N GLY A 316 -7.92 28.10 -1.41
CA GLY A 316 -9.11 28.36 -2.24
C GLY A 316 -9.23 27.47 -3.48
N GLN A 317 -8.43 26.40 -3.58
CA GLN A 317 -8.43 25.49 -4.73
C GLN A 317 -9.50 24.40 -4.62
N LEU A 318 -10.01 24.14 -3.41
CA LEU A 318 -11.10 23.21 -3.16
C LEU A 318 -12.28 23.96 -2.53
N SER A 319 -13.49 23.64 -3.01
CA SER A 319 -14.71 24.05 -2.31
C SER A 319 -14.89 23.23 -1.03
N ARG A 320 -15.71 23.74 -0.11
CA ARG A 320 -16.08 23.01 1.11
C ARG A 320 -16.74 21.65 0.82
N ALA A 321 -17.57 21.60 -0.22
CA ALA A 321 -18.23 20.38 -0.66
C ALA A 321 -17.21 19.35 -1.19
N LYS A 322 -16.25 19.80 -2.02
CA LYS A 322 -15.21 18.90 -2.54
C LYS A 322 -14.27 18.40 -1.45
N LEU A 323 -13.92 19.24 -0.48
CA LEU A 323 -13.14 18.81 0.69
C LEU A 323 -13.87 17.71 1.47
N ALA A 324 -15.17 17.88 1.73
CA ALA A 324 -15.99 16.90 2.45
C ALA A 324 -16.03 15.55 1.71
N GLU A 325 -16.24 15.59 0.40
CA GLU A 325 -16.20 14.42 -0.49
C GLU A 325 -14.85 13.71 -0.44
N LEU A 326 -13.74 14.45 -0.61
CA LEU A 326 -12.38 13.87 -0.68
C LEU A 326 -11.95 13.17 0.60
N ILE A 327 -12.36 13.66 1.77
CA ILE A 327 -12.01 13.06 3.07
C ILE A 327 -13.13 12.15 3.61
N GLY A 328 -14.21 11.93 2.86
CA GLY A 328 -15.28 11.01 3.20
C GLY A 328 -16.12 11.40 4.41
N VAL A 329 -16.39 12.70 4.62
CA VAL A 329 -17.21 13.18 5.76
C VAL A 329 -18.39 14.03 5.28
N SER A 330 -19.43 14.14 6.11
CA SER A 330 -20.53 15.06 5.85
C SER A 330 -20.11 16.54 6.01
N LEU A 331 -20.85 17.45 5.38
CA LEU A 331 -20.63 18.90 5.55
C LEU A 331 -20.79 19.37 7.01
N ALA A 332 -21.62 18.69 7.80
CA ALA A 332 -21.81 18.96 9.21
C ALA A 332 -20.57 18.58 10.02
N GLU A 333 -20.02 17.38 9.82
CA GLU A 333 -18.78 16.92 10.46
C GLU A 333 -17.58 17.79 10.07
N LEU A 334 -17.53 18.21 8.80
CA LEU A 334 -16.49 19.10 8.32
C LEU A 334 -16.53 20.47 9.03
N ARG A 335 -17.69 21.00 9.43
CA ARG A 335 -17.77 22.24 10.23
C ARG A 335 -17.06 22.12 11.58
N GLY A 336 -17.13 20.97 12.23
CA GLY A 336 -16.38 20.72 13.47
C GLY A 336 -14.86 20.71 13.24
N LYS A 337 -14.41 19.97 12.21
CA LYS A 337 -12.98 19.83 11.89
C LYS A 337 -12.33 21.13 11.39
N VAL A 338 -13.01 21.88 10.52
CA VAL A 338 -12.50 23.14 9.96
C VAL A 338 -12.38 24.21 11.05
N LYS A 339 -13.37 24.33 11.97
CA LYS A 339 -13.28 25.29 13.09
C LYS A 339 -12.07 25.05 14.00
N ALA A 340 -11.70 23.78 14.23
CA ALA A 340 -10.53 23.44 15.04
C ALA A 340 -9.20 23.82 14.35
N LEU A 341 -9.17 23.83 13.01
CA LEU A 341 -7.99 24.16 12.20
C LEU A 341 -7.89 25.66 11.88
N GLU A 342 -9.01 26.36 11.68
CA GLU A 342 -9.08 27.82 11.49
C GLU A 342 -8.71 28.60 12.77
N GLN A 343 -8.76 27.96 13.94
CA GLN A 343 -8.27 28.54 15.21
C GLN A 343 -6.73 28.51 15.34
N GLN A 344 -6.00 27.92 14.38
CA GLN A 344 -4.56 28.11 14.24
C GLN A 344 -4.31 29.31 13.30
N PRO A 345 -3.51 30.32 13.70
CA PRO A 345 -3.42 31.58 12.96
C PRO A 345 -2.89 31.35 11.53
N SER A 346 -3.74 31.59 10.53
CA SER A 346 -3.42 31.37 9.11
C SER A 346 -2.57 32.47 8.47
N GLU A 347 -2.25 33.55 9.20
CA GLU A 347 -1.52 34.72 8.69
C GLU A 347 -0.33 35.15 9.57
N ALA A 348 0.24 34.24 10.35
CA ALA A 348 1.56 34.47 10.93
C ALA A 348 2.63 34.14 9.87
N ALA A 349 2.87 35.06 8.94
CA ALA A 349 4.00 34.95 8.01
C ALA A 349 5.28 35.41 8.71
N LEU A 350 6.24 34.49 8.87
CA LEU A 350 7.61 34.86 9.25
C LEU A 350 8.21 35.64 8.08
N SER A 351 8.47 36.94 8.26
CA SER A 351 9.29 37.71 7.31
C SER A 351 10.72 37.17 7.42
N ILE A 352 11.22 36.56 6.34
CA ILE A 352 12.59 36.07 6.25
C ILE A 352 13.43 37.20 5.64
N ALA A 353 14.53 37.55 6.31
CA ALA A 353 15.45 38.62 5.92
C ALA A 353 16.28 38.29 4.68
#